data_AF-A0A412GRC7-F1
#
_entry.id   AF-A0A412GRC7-F1
#
_cell.length_a   1.000
_cell.length_b   1.000
_cell.length_c   1.000
_cell.angle_alpha   90.00
_cell.angle_beta   90.00
_cell.angle_gamma   90.00
#
_symmetry.space_group_name_H-M   'P 1'
#
loop_
_entity.id
_entity.type
_entity.pdbx_description
1 polymer ?
#
loop_
_entity_poly.entity_id
_entity_poly.type
_entity_poly.pdbx_seq_one_letter_code
_entity_poly.pdbx_strand_id
1 'polypeptide(L)' 'MEPKYVLILDYCIGALNIIELTEKEINESYNYEDFESFLETLEEKYGFRLKDCNWMTTESLSIYRYKDRKEVANV' A
#
# COMPACT_ATOMS: atom_id res chain seq x y z
N MET A 1 14.53 -4.12 -0.75
CA MET A 1 13.52 -4.34 0.30
C MET A 1 12.40 -5.12 -0.35
N GLU A 2 11.99 -6.25 0.23
CA GLU A 2 10.88 -7.06 -0.27
C GLU A 2 9.54 -6.33 -0.06
N PRO A 3 8.66 -6.28 -1.07
CA PRO A 3 7.46 -5.47 -1.04
C PRO A 3 6.30 -6.15 -0.30
N LYS A 4 6.50 -6.59 0.95
CA LYS A 4 5.46 -7.35 1.68
C LYS A 4 4.18 -6.54 1.88
N TYR A 5 4.29 -5.27 2.24
CA TYR A 5 3.18 -4.35 2.39
C TYR A 5 3.29 -3.23 1.36
N VAL A 6 2.16 -2.85 0.76
CA VAL A 6 1.99 -1.66 -0.05
C VAL A 6 1.11 -0.68 0.72
N LEU A 7 1.59 0.55 0.89
CA LEU A 7 0.84 1.66 1.48
C LEU A 7 0.43 2.59 0.35
N ILE A 8 -0.87 2.76 0.12
CA ILE A 8 -1.43 3.66 -0.90
C ILE A 8 -2.07 4.86 -0.19
N LEU A 9 -1.54 6.05 -0.43
CA LEU A 9 -2.02 7.34 0.07
C LEU A 9 -2.93 7.98 -0.99
N ASP A 10 -4.23 7.74 -0.89
CA ASP A 10 -5.24 8.32 -1.79
C ASP A 10 -5.59 9.74 -1.32
N TYR A 11 -5.17 10.74 -2.09
CA TYR A 11 -5.40 12.15 -1.77
C TYR A 11 -6.72 12.70 -2.32
N CYS A 12 -7.45 11.94 -3.13
CA CYS A 12 -8.78 12.34 -3.59
C CYS A 12 -9.84 12.17 -2.50
N ILE A 13 -9.73 11.09 -1.72
CA ILE A 13 -10.68 10.79 -0.62
C ILE A 13 -10.06 10.86 0.77
N GLY A 14 -8.75 11.07 0.88
CA GLY A 14 -8.05 11.13 2.15
C GLY A 14 -7.96 9.77 2.83
N ALA A 15 -7.68 8.71 2.07
CA ALA A 15 -7.59 7.34 2.56
C ALA A 15 -6.15 6.82 2.54
N LEU A 16 -5.85 5.93 3.51
CA LEU A 16 -4.64 5.12 3.51
C LEU A 16 -5.06 3.66 3.33
N ASN A 17 -4.77 3.09 2.17
CA ASN A 17 -4.92 1.66 1.96
C ASN A 17 -3.65 0.95 2.41
N ILE A 18 -3.82 -0.12 3.16
CA ILE A 18 -2.74 -0.96 3.66
C ILE A 18 -2.98 -2.36 3.08
N ILE A 19 -2.15 -2.75 2.12
CA ILE A 19 -2.28 -4.01 1.39
C ILE A 19 -1.11 -4.90 1.79
N GLU A 20 -1.38 -6.03 2.44
CA GLU A 20 -0.40 -7.11 2.60
C GLU A 20 -0.46 -7.97 1.34
N LEU A 21 0.63 -7.98 0.56
CA LEU A 21 0.70 -8.78 -0.66
C LEU A 21 0.75 -10.27 -0.29
N THR A 22 -0.02 -11.06 -1.02
CA THR A 22 0.09 -12.52 -0.97
C THR A 22 1.41 -12.97 -1.60
N GLU A 23 1.89 -14.17 -1.23
CA GLU A 23 3.07 -14.76 -1.87
C GLU A 23 2.93 -14.81 -3.41
N LYS A 24 1.72 -15.07 -3.92
CA LYS A 24 1.45 -15.07 -5.35
C LYS A 24 1.66 -13.67 -5.96
N GLU A 25 1.16 -12.63 -5.32
CA GLU A 25 1.33 -11.24 -5.78
C GLU A 25 2.79 -10.79 -5.71
N ILE A 26 3.51 -11.17 -4.66
CA ILE A 26 4.95 -10.91 -4.54
C ILE A 26 5.69 -11.59 -5.70
N ASN A 27 5.41 -12.88 -5.95
CA ASN A 27 6.04 -13.62 -7.05
C ASN A 27 5.69 -13.02 -8.42
N GLU A 28 4.43 -12.62 -8.62
CA GLU A 28 3.95 -11.98 -9.84
C GLU A 28 4.65 -10.62 -10.07
N SER A 29 4.93 -9.86 -9.01
CA SER A 29 5.59 -8.55 -9.12
C SER A 29 6.98 -8.62 -9.78
N TYR A 30 7.67 -9.75 -9.72
CA TYR A 30 8.97 -9.94 -10.40
C TYR A 30 8.85 -10.11 -11.92
N ASN A 31 7.64 -10.26 -12.46
CA ASN A 31 7.40 -10.36 -13.90
C ASN A 31 7.27 -8.99 -14.60
N TYR A 32 7.30 -7.89 -13.84
CA TYR A 32 7.12 -6.53 -14.35
C TYR A 32 8.46 -5.79 -14.40
N GLU A 33 8.60 -4.88 -15.36
CA GLU A 33 9.82 -4.07 -15.53
C GLU A 33 10.06 -3.15 -14.33
N ASP A 34 8.97 -2.61 -13.78
CA ASP A 34 8.96 -1.77 -12.60
C ASP A 34 7.77 -2.11 -11.70
N PHE A 35 7.85 -1.67 -10.45
CA PHE A 35 6.84 -1.98 -9.45
C PHE A 35 5.54 -1.17 -9.65
N GLU A 36 5.60 0.00 -10.28
CA GLU A 36 4.43 0.83 -10.56
C GLU A 36 3.52 0.13 -11.58
N SER A 37 4.10 -0.44 -12.64
CA SER A 37 3.41 -1.28 -13.62
C SER A 37 2.70 -2.48 -12.97
N PHE A 38 3.29 -3.08 -11.93
CA PHE A 38 2.64 -4.13 -11.15
C PHE A 38 1.45 -3.58 -10.34
N LEU A 39 1.60 -2.41 -9.69
CA LEU A 39 0.53 -1.78 -8.92
C LEU A 39 -0.67 -1.37 -9.77
N GLU A 40 -0.48 -0.98 -11.03
CA GLU A 40 -1.59 -0.71 -11.96
C GLU A 40 -2.53 -1.92 -12.09
N THR A 41 -2.00 -3.15 -12.03
CA THR A 41 -2.82 -4.37 -12.09
C THR A 41 -3.66 -4.62 -10.85
N LEU A 42 -3.35 -3.92 -9.74
CA LEU A 42 -4.02 -4.06 -8.46
C LEU A 42 -5.13 -3.02 -8.24
N GLU A 43 -5.22 -1.98 -9.09
CA GLU A 43 -6.19 -0.87 -8.97
C GLU A 43 -7.63 -1.39 -8.82
N GLU A 44 -8.09 -2.25 -9.75
CA GLU A 44 -9.44 -2.81 -9.71
C GLU A 44 -9.66 -3.75 -8.53
N LYS A 45 -8.63 -4.51 -8.16
CA LYS A 45 -8.71 -5.54 -7.10
C LYS A 45 -8.90 -4.91 -5.72
N TYR A 46 -8.19 -3.83 -5.43
CA TYR A 46 -8.22 -3.18 -4.12
C TYR A 46 -8.95 -1.83 -4.11
N GLY A 47 -9.43 -1.37 -5.27
CA GLY A 47 -10.31 -0.21 -5.36
C GLY A 47 -9.60 1.13 -5.14
N PHE A 48 -8.41 1.31 -5.72
CA PHE A 48 -7.69 2.58 -5.72
C PHE A 48 -7.35 3.01 -7.15
N ARG A 49 -6.94 4.26 -7.33
CA ARG A 49 -6.43 4.77 -8.61
C ARG A 49 -5.04 5.35 -8.41
N LEU A 50 -4.02 4.65 -8.89
CA LEU A 50 -2.60 4.91 -8.68
C LEU A 50 -2.20 6.34 -9.07
N LYS A 51 -2.75 6.86 -10.17
CA LYS A 51 -2.50 8.25 -10.61
C LYS A 51 -3.06 9.33 -9.69
N ASP A 52 -3.95 8.94 -8.76
CA ASP A 52 -4.53 9.77 -7.72
C ASP A 52 -3.93 9.44 -6.34
N CYS A 53 -2.79 8.72 -6.30
CA CYS A 53 -2.17 8.24 -5.07
C CYS A 53 -0.66 8.50 -5.03
N ASN A 54 -0.11 8.56 -3.81
CA ASN A 54 1.30 8.23 -3.57
C ASN A 54 1.40 6.83 -2.98
N TRP A 55 2.54 6.16 -3.13
CA TRP A 55 2.72 4.82 -2.59
C TRP A 55 4.12 4.57 -2.03
N MET A 56 4.22 3.57 -1.16
CA MET A 56 5.50 3.00 -0.72
C MET A 56 5.35 1.52 -0.39
N THR A 57 6.48 0.80 -0.38
CA THR A 57 6.54 -0.60 0.05
C THR A 57 7.38 -0.78 1.32
N THR A 58 7.04 -1.79 2.12
CA THR A 58 7.83 -2.17 3.30
C THR A 58 7.71 -3.66 3.61
N GLU A 59 8.76 -4.25 4.18
CA GLU A 59 8.78 -5.65 4.64
C GLU A 59 8.02 -5.83 5.95
N SER A 60 8.10 -4.83 6.83
CA SER A 60 7.48 -4.82 8.15
C SER A 60 6.62 -3.57 8.31
N LEU A 61 5.43 -3.73 8.89
CA LEU A 61 4.49 -2.64 9.09
C LEU A 61 4.16 -2.45 10.57
N SER A 62 4.36 -1.23 11.05
CA SER A 62 3.83 -0.75 12.32
C SER A 62 2.97 0.47 12.06
N ILE A 63 1.71 0.43 12.51
CA ILE A 63 0.75 1.52 12.31
C ILE A 63 0.61 2.29 13.62
N TYR A 64 0.97 3.57 13.59
CA TYR A 64 0.83 4.48 14.72
C TYR A 64 -0.18 5.57 14.40
N ARG A 65 -1.20 5.72 15.25
CA ARG A 65 -2.22 6.77 15.12
C ARG A 65 -2.09 7.73 16.29
N TYR A 66 -2.23 9.01 16.02
CA TYR A 66 -2.14 10.05 17.05
C TYR A 66 -3.41 10.90 17.07
N LYS A 67 -3.92 11.16 18.27
CA LYS A 67 -5.00 12.12 18.51
C LYS A 67 -4.62 12.98 19.70
N ASP A 68 -4.81 14.29 19.58
CA ASP A 68 -4.47 15.26 20.64
C ASP A 68 -3.01 15.13 21.13
N ARG A 69 -2.09 14.88 20.19
CA ARG A 69 -0.64 14.68 20.44
C ARG A 69 -0.30 13.45 21.30
N LYS A 70 -1.21 12.46 21.37
CA LYS A 70 -0.98 11.17 22.04
C LYS A 70 -1.24 10.03 21.09
N GLU A 71 -0.42 8.98 21.19
CA GLU A 71 -0.67 7.73 20.47
C GLU A 71 -1.99 7.12 20.95
N VAL A 72 -2.81 6.68 20.01
CA VAL A 72 -4.05 5.94 20.28
C VAL A 72 -3.90 4.51 19.78
N ALA A 73 -4.42 3.56 20.56
CA ALA A 73 -4.46 2.17 20.13
C ALA A 73 -5.19 2.06 18.78
N ASN A 74 -4.71 1.17 17.92
CA ASN A 74 -5.43 0.81 16.71
C ASN A 74 -6.76 0.16 17.14
N VAL A 75 -7.87 0.84 16.84
CA VAL A 75 -9.24 0.35 17.03
C VAL A 75 -9.60 -0.57 15.88
#